data_AF-A0A3T0SZH3-F1
#
_entry.id   AF-A0A3T0SZH3-F1
#
_cell.length_a   1.000
_cell.length_b   1.000
_cell.length_c   1.000
_cell.angle_alpha   90.00
_cell.angle_beta   90.00
_cell.angle_gamma   90.00
#
_symmetry.space_group_name_H-M   'P 1'
#
loop_
_entity.id
_entity.type
_entity.pdbx_description
1 polymer ?
#
loop_
_entity_poly.entity_id
_entity_poly.type
_entity_poly.pdbx_seq_one_letter_code
_entity_poly.pdbx_strand_id
1 'polypeptide(L)'
;MKVPLTPPTTFVTDPSHLREYSGPLWRLYRSAGAHVGAWDALRHHGPVPGMRFDPHPPPPGHHPTVGVLSAAADAVTAIGETYQRRRVVDRVQNAPRLVGWRPSRPLTLLDLTGEWPVRNGAAASIQMGPKRATQAWARAIEERLSSIDGLWHLSAITGNPIATLFSRVEREPAFPPRPSFHTALSDATADAVVLVAARRLGFAVLGDP
;
A
#
# COMPACT_ATOMS: atom_id res chain seq x y z
N MET A 1 -3.36 24.03 -7.61
CA MET A 1 -2.54 22.83 -7.29
C MET A 1 -2.84 21.79 -8.37
N LYS A 2 -1.83 21.07 -8.90
CA LYS A 2 -2.05 20.06 -9.96
C LYS A 2 -2.92 18.87 -9.53
N VAL A 3 -3.08 18.66 -8.22
CA VAL A 3 -3.96 17.65 -7.63
C VAL A 3 -4.88 18.39 -6.66
N PRO A 4 -6.17 18.57 -6.96
CA PRO A 4 -7.12 19.26 -6.08
C PRO A 4 -7.25 18.56 -4.72
N LEU A 5 -7.51 19.32 -3.66
CA LEU A 5 -7.85 18.74 -2.34
C LEU A 5 -9.27 18.18 -2.29
N THR A 6 -10.14 18.67 -3.18
CA THR A 6 -11.52 18.25 -3.29
C THR A 6 -11.67 17.49 -4.61
N PRO A 7 -11.80 16.15 -4.57
CA PRO A 7 -12.16 15.37 -5.76
C PRO A 7 -13.53 15.80 -6.31
N PRO A 8 -13.79 15.64 -7.62
CA PRO A 8 -15.11 15.92 -8.20
C PRO A 8 -16.19 15.08 -7.52
N THR A 9 -17.45 15.53 -7.54
CA THR A 9 -18.57 14.80 -6.90
C THR A 9 -18.86 13.45 -7.56
N THR A 10 -18.70 13.38 -8.88
CA THR A 10 -18.88 12.15 -9.68
C THR A 10 -17.58 11.79 -10.37
N PHE A 11 -17.26 10.49 -10.40
CA PHE A 11 -16.13 9.98 -11.18
C PHE A 11 -16.59 9.42 -12.52
N VAL A 12 -15.86 9.76 -13.58
CA VAL A 12 -15.98 9.13 -14.88
C VAL A 12 -15.00 7.96 -14.93
N THR A 13 -15.54 6.75 -14.90
CA THR A 13 -14.77 5.50 -14.91
C THR A 13 -15.27 4.61 -16.04
N ASP A 14 -14.37 3.84 -16.63
CA ASP A 14 -14.66 2.87 -17.69
C ASP A 14 -13.69 1.70 -17.54
N PRO A 15 -13.94 0.55 -18.19
CA PRO A 15 -13.12 -0.64 -18.00
C PRO A 15 -11.63 -0.46 -18.28
N SER A 16 -11.23 0.47 -19.17
CA SER A 16 -9.81 0.72 -19.48
C SER A 16 -9.05 1.39 -18.33
N HIS A 17 -9.77 2.00 -17.38
CA HIS A 17 -9.19 2.57 -16.16
C HIS A 17 -8.95 1.53 -15.05
N LEU A 18 -9.43 0.30 -15.25
CA LEU A 18 -9.32 -0.78 -14.28
C LEU A 18 -8.23 -1.76 -14.71
N ARG A 19 -7.52 -2.30 -13.73
CA ARG A 19 -6.48 -3.30 -13.90
C ARG A 19 -6.87 -4.54 -13.12
N GLU A 20 -6.96 -5.67 -13.81
CA GLU A 20 -6.91 -6.98 -13.15
C GLU A 20 -5.48 -7.30 -12.72
N TYR A 21 -5.31 -7.74 -11.47
CA TYR A 21 -4.01 -8.07 -10.93
C TYR A 21 -4.02 -9.36 -10.10
N SER A 22 -3.23 -10.34 -10.55
CA SER A 22 -3.01 -11.64 -9.88
C SER A 22 -1.52 -11.87 -9.57
N GLY A 23 -0.72 -10.81 -9.66
CA GLY A 23 0.72 -10.83 -9.42
C GLY A 23 1.10 -10.91 -7.94
N PRO A 24 2.41 -11.01 -7.64
CA PRO A 24 2.89 -11.04 -6.27
C PRO A 24 2.71 -9.69 -5.57
N LEU A 25 2.23 -9.71 -4.34
CA LEU A 25 2.17 -8.59 -3.43
C LEU A 25 3.09 -8.83 -2.24
N TRP A 26 3.77 -7.77 -1.80
CA TRP A 26 4.75 -7.78 -0.73
C TRP A 26 4.44 -6.69 0.28
N ARG A 27 4.55 -7.04 1.56
CA ARG A 27 4.37 -6.09 2.67
C ARG A 27 5.40 -6.37 3.74
N LEU A 28 5.86 -5.31 4.37
CA LEU A 28 6.56 -5.39 5.64
C LEU A 28 5.64 -4.86 6.72
N TYR A 29 5.47 -5.63 7.78
CA TYR A 29 4.62 -5.26 8.91
C TYR A 29 5.31 -5.60 10.23
N ARG A 30 4.82 -5.04 11.34
CA ARG A 30 5.36 -5.28 12.67
C ARG A 30 4.50 -6.32 13.39
N SER A 31 5.13 -7.35 13.94
CA SER A 31 4.42 -8.35 14.76
C SER A 31 4.53 -8.09 16.27
N ALA A 32 5.22 -7.03 16.70
CA ALA A 32 5.27 -6.59 18.10
C ALA A 32 5.07 -5.06 18.21
N GLY A 33 4.80 -4.58 19.43
CA GLY A 33 4.62 -3.16 19.74
C GLY A 33 3.15 -2.70 19.81
N ALA A 34 2.91 -1.39 19.75
CA ALA A 34 1.60 -0.80 20.01
C ALA A 34 0.57 -0.96 18.87
N HIS A 35 1.03 -1.25 17.65
CA HIS A 35 0.19 -1.30 16.45
C HIS A 35 0.47 -2.57 15.65
N VAL A 36 0.25 -3.72 16.29
CA VAL A 36 0.37 -5.03 15.66
C VAL A 36 -0.85 -5.27 14.77
N GLY A 37 -0.61 -5.83 13.58
CA GLY A 37 -1.65 -6.31 12.69
C GLY A 37 -1.26 -7.65 12.08
N ALA A 38 -2.25 -8.38 11.58
CA ALA A 38 -1.99 -9.57 10.78
C ALA A 38 -1.47 -9.17 9.39
N TRP A 39 -0.80 -10.10 8.72
CA TRP A 39 -0.24 -9.88 7.39
C TRP A 39 -1.35 -9.65 6.34
N ASP A 40 -2.48 -10.32 6.55
CA ASP A 40 -3.71 -10.43 5.75
C ASP A 40 -4.90 -9.62 6.30
N ALA A 41 -4.65 -8.68 7.22
CA ALA A 41 -5.69 -7.83 7.77
C ALA A 41 -5.54 -6.37 7.32
N LEU A 42 -6.66 -5.74 6.96
CA LEU A 42 -6.70 -4.30 6.73
C LEU A 42 -6.54 -3.54 8.04
N ARG A 43 -5.96 -2.34 7.96
CA ARG A 43 -5.97 -1.38 9.07
C ARG A 43 -7.28 -0.60 9.05
N HIS A 44 -7.98 -0.60 10.19
CA HIS A 44 -9.24 0.14 10.42
C HIS A 44 -9.10 1.36 11.33
N HIS A 45 -7.87 1.80 11.61
CA HIS A 45 -7.63 3.02 12.40
C HIS A 45 -6.88 4.04 11.55
N GLY A 46 -7.43 5.23 11.34
CA GLY A 46 -6.84 6.27 10.50
C GLY A 46 -7.68 7.54 10.49
N PRO A 47 -7.37 8.55 9.65
CA PRO A 47 -6.26 8.54 8.70
C PRO A 47 -4.90 8.70 9.38
N VAL A 48 -3.88 7.99 8.89
CA VAL A 48 -2.50 8.14 9.37
C VAL A 48 -1.83 9.27 8.59
N PRO A 49 -1.38 10.38 9.23
CA PRO A 49 -0.81 11.54 8.52
C PRO A 49 0.38 11.21 7.60
N GLY A 50 1.11 10.14 7.93
CA GLY A 50 2.26 9.67 7.18
C GLY A 50 1.95 8.85 5.93
N MET A 51 0.72 8.37 5.74
CA MET A 51 0.37 7.45 4.66
C MET A 51 -0.31 8.14 3.48
N ARG A 52 0.13 7.81 2.26
CA ARG A 52 -0.60 8.14 1.04
C ARG A 52 -1.79 7.21 0.88
N PHE A 53 -2.82 7.73 0.22
CA PHE A 53 -4.02 6.97 -0.14
C PHE A 53 -4.70 6.24 1.03
N ASP A 54 -4.63 6.82 2.23
CA ASP A 54 -5.41 6.38 3.38
C ASP A 54 -6.86 6.89 3.22
N PRO A 55 -7.88 6.00 3.09
CA PRO A 55 -9.25 6.40 2.81
C PRO A 55 -10.03 6.81 4.06
N HIS A 56 -9.48 6.66 5.26
CA HIS A 56 -10.21 6.96 6.49
C HIS A 56 -10.64 8.44 6.57
N PRO A 57 -11.86 8.73 7.06
CA PRO A 57 -12.30 10.10 7.27
C PRO A 57 -11.61 10.73 8.49
N PRO A 58 -11.27 12.03 8.46
CA PRO A 58 -10.81 12.74 9.65
C PRO A 58 -11.96 12.95 10.65
N PRO A 59 -11.69 13.13 11.95
CA PRO A 59 -10.38 13.05 12.60
C PRO A 59 -9.86 11.60 12.75
N PRO A 60 -8.57 11.39 13.08
CA PRO A 60 -8.04 10.05 13.32
C PRO A 60 -8.82 9.26 14.37
N GLY A 61 -9.26 8.06 14.00
CA GLY A 61 -10.07 7.19 14.84
C GLY A 61 -10.20 5.78 14.30
N HIS A 62 -10.97 4.94 14.99
CA HIS A 62 -11.33 3.62 14.49
C HIS A 62 -12.58 3.70 13.61
N HIS A 63 -12.52 3.10 12.41
CA HIS A 63 -13.61 3.04 11.45
C HIS A 63 -13.87 1.58 11.04
N PRO A 64 -14.91 0.93 11.57
CA PRO A 64 -15.12 -0.50 11.38
C PRO A 64 -15.43 -0.90 9.92
N THR A 65 -15.88 0.03 9.09
CA THR A 65 -16.27 -0.24 7.69
C THR A 65 -15.23 0.21 6.67
N VAL A 66 -14.19 0.94 7.10
CA VAL A 66 -13.15 1.48 6.23
C VAL A 66 -11.83 0.83 6.63
N GLY A 67 -11.31 -0.03 5.76
CA GLY A 67 -10.05 -0.72 5.92
C GLY A 67 -9.06 -0.34 4.82
N VAL A 68 -7.77 -0.31 5.13
CA VAL A 68 -6.72 -0.11 4.14
C VAL A 68 -5.48 -0.96 4.39
N LEU A 69 -4.90 -1.49 3.31
CA LEU A 69 -3.59 -2.14 3.31
C LEU A 69 -2.82 -1.74 2.06
N SER A 70 -1.59 -1.26 2.21
CA SER A 70 -0.70 -1.03 1.08
C SER A 70 0.31 -2.16 0.95
N ALA A 71 0.46 -2.70 -0.25
CA ALA A 71 1.40 -3.75 -0.60
C ALA A 71 2.12 -3.40 -1.91
N ALA A 72 3.43 -3.60 -1.95
CA ALA A 72 4.21 -3.39 -3.16
C ALA A 72 4.16 -4.60 -4.09
N ALA A 73 4.36 -4.40 -5.39
CA ALA A 73 4.49 -5.51 -6.35
C ALA A 73 5.82 -6.26 -6.22
N ASP A 74 6.76 -5.75 -5.42
CA ASP A 74 8.08 -6.35 -5.18
C ASP A 74 8.58 -6.08 -3.76
N ALA A 75 9.45 -6.96 -3.26
CA ALA A 75 9.96 -6.90 -1.90
C ALA A 75 10.88 -5.69 -1.63
N VAL A 76 11.65 -5.24 -2.62
CA VAL A 76 12.57 -4.10 -2.47
C VAL A 76 11.76 -2.83 -2.23
N THR A 77 10.67 -2.65 -2.95
CA THR A 77 9.74 -1.53 -2.76
C THR A 77 9.02 -1.62 -1.40
N ALA A 78 8.61 -2.79 -0.96
CA ALA A 78 8.00 -2.97 0.37
C ALA A 78 8.96 -2.56 1.51
N ILE A 79 10.24 -2.95 1.40
CA ILE A 79 11.30 -2.55 2.35
C ILE A 79 11.55 -1.04 2.23
N GLY A 80 11.68 -0.53 1.00
CA GLY A 80 11.94 0.88 0.71
C GLY A 80 10.89 1.81 1.31
N GLU A 81 9.61 1.55 1.05
CA GLU A 81 8.50 2.32 1.61
C GLU A 81 8.48 2.30 3.14
N THR A 82 8.82 1.17 3.75
CA THR A 82 8.85 1.03 5.21
C THR A 82 9.94 1.88 5.86
N TYR A 83 11.16 1.83 5.30
CA TYR A 83 12.34 2.45 5.91
C TYR A 83 12.74 3.79 5.27
N GLN A 84 11.95 4.31 4.32
CA GLN A 84 12.26 5.52 3.53
C GLN A 84 12.74 6.72 4.36
N ARG A 85 12.17 6.93 5.55
CA ARG A 85 12.51 8.08 6.41
C ARG A 85 13.87 7.92 7.08
N ARG A 86 14.19 6.72 7.56
CA ARG A 86 15.44 6.45 8.29
C ARG A 86 16.58 6.08 7.36
N ARG A 87 16.28 5.54 6.16
CA ARG A 87 17.25 4.95 5.22
C ARG A 87 18.14 3.86 5.87
N VAL A 88 17.59 3.19 6.89
CA VAL A 88 18.20 2.07 7.60
C VAL A 88 17.16 0.97 7.71
N VAL A 89 17.48 -0.22 7.21
CA VAL A 89 16.68 -1.43 7.38
C VAL A 89 16.94 -1.99 8.77
N ASP A 90 16.07 -1.64 9.71
CA ASP A 90 16.11 -2.15 11.09
C ASP A 90 15.42 -3.52 11.15
N ARG A 91 16.21 -4.57 11.38
CA ARG A 91 15.77 -5.97 11.32
C ARG A 91 15.16 -6.47 12.63
N VAL A 92 15.23 -5.69 13.71
CA VAL A 92 14.96 -6.16 15.07
C VAL A 92 13.80 -5.39 15.71
N GLN A 93 13.78 -4.07 15.58
CA GLN A 93 12.83 -3.22 16.32
C GLN A 93 11.37 -3.55 15.95
N ASN A 94 10.58 -3.92 16.96
CA ASN A 94 9.17 -4.32 16.84
C ASN A 94 8.94 -5.62 16.02
N ALA A 95 9.94 -6.50 15.95
CA ALA A 95 9.87 -7.78 15.24
C ALA A 95 9.27 -7.62 13.82
N PRO A 96 9.96 -6.91 12.91
CA PRO A 96 9.45 -6.70 11.57
C PRO A 96 9.41 -8.03 10.81
N ARG A 97 8.34 -8.23 10.05
CA ARG A 97 8.11 -9.42 9.22
C ARG A 97 7.91 -9.01 7.78
N LEU A 98 8.57 -9.73 6.89
CA LEU A 98 8.39 -9.61 5.45
C LEU A 98 7.50 -10.74 4.97
N VAL A 99 6.44 -10.38 4.24
CA VAL A 99 5.47 -11.31 3.68
C VAL A 99 5.32 -11.07 2.18
N GLY A 100 5.21 -12.16 1.42
CA GLY A 100 4.92 -12.18 0.01
C GLY A 100 3.78 -13.16 -0.28
N TRP A 101 2.78 -12.73 -1.04
CA TRP A 101 1.62 -13.57 -1.39
C TRP A 101 1.14 -13.25 -2.81
N ARG A 102 0.30 -14.12 -3.35
CA ARG A 102 -0.55 -13.82 -4.51
C ARG A 102 -2.01 -13.77 -4.04
N PRO A 103 -2.82 -12.85 -4.57
CA PRO A 103 -4.26 -12.84 -4.30
C PRO A 103 -4.91 -14.21 -4.61
N SER A 104 -5.91 -14.62 -3.82
CA SER A 104 -6.67 -15.87 -4.05
C SER A 104 -7.63 -15.79 -5.24
N ARG A 105 -7.92 -14.57 -5.70
CA ARG A 105 -8.66 -14.23 -6.92
C ARG A 105 -8.02 -13.00 -7.58
N PRO A 106 -8.23 -12.76 -8.88
CA PRO A 106 -7.84 -11.49 -9.49
C PRO A 106 -8.40 -10.29 -8.72
N LEU A 107 -7.55 -9.29 -8.48
CA LEU A 107 -7.95 -8.01 -7.90
C LEU A 107 -8.36 -7.06 -9.01
N THR A 108 -9.44 -6.31 -8.81
CA THR A 108 -9.86 -5.20 -9.67
C THR A 108 -9.36 -3.88 -9.08
N LEU A 109 -8.28 -3.32 -9.63
CA LEU A 109 -7.64 -2.11 -9.11
C LEU A 109 -7.86 -0.92 -10.04
N LEU A 110 -8.17 0.25 -9.48
CA LEU A 110 -8.21 1.50 -10.25
C LEU A 110 -6.78 1.94 -10.60
N ASP A 111 -6.48 2.08 -11.89
CA ASP A 111 -5.14 2.44 -12.36
C ASP A 111 -4.92 3.96 -12.33
N LEU A 112 -4.17 4.42 -11.33
CA LEU A 112 -3.78 5.83 -11.19
C LEU A 112 -2.53 6.21 -12.01
N THR A 113 -1.95 5.24 -12.74
CA THR A 113 -0.81 5.47 -13.63
C THR A 113 -1.24 5.79 -15.06
N GLY A 114 -2.49 5.47 -15.40
CA GLY A 114 -3.11 5.79 -16.68
C GLY A 114 -3.83 7.14 -16.71
N GLU A 115 -4.87 7.24 -17.55
CA GLU A 115 -5.56 8.50 -17.86
C GLU A 115 -6.66 8.87 -16.85
N TRP A 116 -7.10 7.93 -16.01
CA TRP A 116 -8.21 8.14 -15.07
C TRP A 116 -8.06 9.41 -14.21
N PRO A 117 -6.88 9.74 -13.64
CA PRO A 117 -6.73 10.97 -12.87
C PRO A 117 -7.06 12.22 -13.70
N VAL A 118 -6.55 12.30 -14.94
CA VAL A 118 -6.73 13.45 -15.84
C VAL A 118 -8.19 13.60 -16.23
N ARG A 119 -8.83 12.49 -16.56
CA ARG A 119 -10.26 12.46 -16.89
C ARG A 119 -11.15 12.95 -15.75
N ASN A 120 -10.69 12.82 -14.51
CA ASN A 120 -11.41 13.23 -13.30
C ASN A 120 -10.88 14.56 -12.71
N GLY A 121 -10.08 15.32 -13.45
CA GLY A 121 -9.64 16.67 -13.05
C GLY A 121 -8.45 16.70 -12.09
N ALA A 122 -7.70 15.59 -11.94
CA ALA A 122 -6.39 15.56 -11.29
C ALA A 122 -5.26 15.38 -12.30
N ALA A 123 -4.05 15.82 -11.99
CA ALA A 123 -2.89 15.49 -12.81
C ALA A 123 -2.43 14.03 -12.58
N ALA A 124 -1.74 13.44 -13.58
CA ALA A 124 -1.06 12.15 -13.47
C ALA A 124 -0.06 12.06 -12.29
N SER A 125 0.38 13.22 -11.78
CA SER A 125 1.21 13.33 -10.57
C SER A 125 0.44 13.07 -9.26
N ILE A 126 -0.83 12.66 -9.29
CA ILE A 126 -1.66 12.36 -8.10
C ILE A 126 -0.94 11.45 -7.10
N GLN A 127 -0.28 10.41 -7.60
CA GLN A 127 0.55 9.46 -6.84
C GLN A 127 1.73 10.09 -6.09
N MET A 128 2.23 11.24 -6.57
CA MET A 128 3.32 11.99 -5.94
C MET A 128 2.83 13.21 -5.15
N GLY A 129 1.51 13.44 -5.13
CA GLY A 129 0.90 14.60 -4.50
C GLY A 129 1.09 14.66 -2.98
N PRO A 130 0.75 15.81 -2.37
CA PRO A 130 0.73 15.94 -0.91
C PRO A 130 -0.18 14.87 -0.28
N LYS A 131 0.23 14.31 0.86
CA LYS A 131 -0.51 13.22 1.53
C LYS A 131 -1.97 13.56 1.77
N ARG A 132 -2.26 14.77 2.24
CA ARG A 132 -3.63 15.28 2.41
C ARG A 132 -4.49 15.18 1.13
N ALA A 133 -3.91 15.41 -0.03
CA ALA A 133 -4.61 15.30 -1.31
C ALA A 133 -4.84 13.82 -1.63
N THR A 134 -3.80 12.99 -1.58
CA THR A 134 -3.94 11.54 -1.84
C THR A 134 -4.95 10.86 -0.91
N GLN A 135 -5.04 11.29 0.35
CA GLN A 135 -6.01 10.79 1.32
C GLN A 135 -7.44 11.24 0.99
N ALA A 136 -7.62 12.52 0.64
CA ALA A 136 -8.92 13.01 0.19
C ALA A 136 -9.44 12.28 -1.05
N TRP A 137 -8.54 11.98 -2.00
CA TRP A 137 -8.85 11.20 -3.19
C TRP A 137 -9.15 9.73 -2.86
N ALA A 138 -8.33 9.06 -2.06
CA ALA A 138 -8.59 7.67 -1.65
C ALA A 138 -9.93 7.53 -0.93
N ARG A 139 -10.26 8.46 -0.02
CA ARG A 139 -11.55 8.47 0.68
C ARG A 139 -12.72 8.58 -0.29
N ALA A 140 -12.66 9.54 -1.21
CA ALA A 140 -13.71 9.72 -2.21
C ALA A 140 -13.85 8.51 -3.14
N ILE A 141 -12.73 7.89 -3.51
CA ILE A 141 -12.72 6.69 -4.36
C ILE A 141 -13.35 5.51 -3.60
N GLU A 142 -12.93 5.24 -2.36
CA GLU A 142 -13.49 4.15 -1.55
C GLU A 142 -14.99 4.32 -1.29
N GLU A 143 -15.43 5.55 -1.05
CA GLU A 143 -16.85 5.86 -0.83
C GLU A 143 -17.71 5.63 -2.09
N ARG A 144 -17.17 5.95 -3.28
CA ARG A 144 -17.98 6.09 -4.51
C ARG A 144 -17.80 4.96 -5.50
N LEU A 145 -16.68 4.23 -5.43
CA LEU A 145 -16.36 3.09 -6.27
C LEU A 145 -16.28 1.82 -5.40
N SER A 146 -17.41 1.37 -4.88
CA SER A 146 -17.47 0.18 -4.01
C SER A 146 -17.18 -1.15 -4.74
N SER A 147 -17.11 -1.11 -6.07
CA SER A 147 -16.85 -2.24 -6.98
C SER A 147 -15.38 -2.39 -7.37
N ILE A 148 -14.43 -1.79 -6.66
CA ILE A 148 -12.99 -2.05 -6.85
C ILE A 148 -12.39 -2.61 -5.56
N ASP A 149 -11.31 -3.34 -5.70
CA ASP A 149 -10.53 -3.87 -4.58
C ASP A 149 -9.54 -2.86 -4.02
N GLY A 150 -9.25 -1.80 -4.77
CA GLY A 150 -8.25 -0.82 -4.38
C GLY A 150 -7.68 -0.02 -5.54
N LEU A 151 -6.48 0.53 -5.31
CA LEU A 151 -5.76 1.41 -6.22
C LEU A 151 -4.47 0.75 -6.70
N TRP A 152 -4.12 0.96 -7.96
CA TRP A 152 -2.81 0.70 -8.53
C TRP A 152 -2.07 2.02 -8.75
N HIS A 153 -0.93 2.22 -8.09
CA HIS A 153 -0.14 3.45 -8.20
C HIS A 153 1.35 3.16 -8.06
N LEU A 154 2.21 4.16 -8.27
CA LEU A 154 3.65 4.01 -8.09
C LEU A 154 4.12 4.46 -6.71
N SER A 155 5.19 3.82 -6.26
CA SER A 155 6.00 4.23 -5.11
C SER A 155 6.68 5.56 -5.39
N ALA A 156 6.65 6.47 -4.42
CA ALA A 156 7.45 7.70 -4.48
C ALA A 156 8.94 7.47 -4.18
N ILE A 157 9.32 6.24 -3.80
CA ILE A 157 10.67 5.86 -3.40
C ILE A 157 11.36 5.11 -4.53
N THR A 158 10.68 4.15 -5.15
CA THR A 158 11.28 3.29 -6.17
C THR A 158 10.73 3.51 -7.57
N GLY A 159 9.59 4.22 -7.71
CA GLY A 159 8.86 4.30 -8.96
C GLY A 159 8.17 2.98 -9.37
N ASN A 160 8.29 1.93 -8.55
CA ASN A 160 7.66 0.64 -8.83
C ASN A 160 6.22 0.59 -8.31
N PRO A 161 5.40 -0.35 -8.79
CA PRO A 161 4.00 -0.42 -8.42
C PRO A 161 3.71 -0.80 -6.97
N ILE A 162 2.63 -0.23 -6.46
CA ILE A 162 2.00 -0.50 -5.17
C ILE A 162 0.50 -0.68 -5.43
N ALA A 163 -0.07 -1.71 -4.80
CA ALA A 163 -1.49 -1.89 -4.64
C ALA A 163 -1.91 -1.36 -3.25
N THR A 164 -2.85 -0.42 -3.20
CA THR A 164 -3.52 -0.03 -1.96
C THR A 164 -4.90 -0.66 -1.96
N LEU A 165 -5.09 -1.68 -1.11
CA LEU A 165 -6.32 -2.47 -0.99
C LEU A 165 -7.31 -1.80 -0.03
N PHE A 166 -8.59 -1.91 -0.36
CA PHE A 166 -9.72 -1.34 0.37
C PHE A 166 -10.68 -2.41 0.91
N SER A 167 -11.71 -2.00 1.67
CA SER A 167 -12.62 -2.88 2.42
C SER A 167 -13.31 -3.97 1.57
N ARG A 168 -13.39 -3.83 0.24
CA ARG A 168 -13.94 -4.88 -0.62
C ARG A 168 -13.19 -6.20 -0.47
N VAL A 169 -11.87 -6.20 -0.27
CA VAL A 169 -11.09 -7.44 -0.18
C VAL A 169 -11.40 -8.28 1.08
N GLU A 170 -12.08 -7.71 2.07
CA GLU A 170 -12.60 -8.44 3.23
C GLU A 170 -14.02 -8.98 2.98
N ARG A 171 -14.88 -8.20 2.29
CA ARG A 171 -16.23 -8.63 1.91
C ARG A 171 -16.21 -9.74 0.85
N GLU A 172 -15.27 -9.63 -0.08
CA GLU A 172 -14.97 -10.62 -1.11
C GLU A 172 -13.51 -11.06 -0.91
N PRO A 173 -13.26 -12.07 -0.04
CA PRO A 173 -11.93 -12.46 0.39
C PRO A 173 -10.93 -12.63 -0.76
N ALA A 174 -9.85 -11.86 -0.74
CA ALA A 174 -8.77 -11.93 -1.74
C ALA A 174 -7.41 -12.34 -1.16
N PHE A 175 -7.32 -12.54 0.16
CA PHE A 175 -6.13 -13.08 0.80
C PHE A 175 -6.13 -14.62 0.72
N PRO A 176 -4.99 -15.24 0.38
CA PRO A 176 -4.89 -16.71 0.41
C PRO A 176 -4.84 -17.21 1.86
N PRO A 177 -5.21 -18.48 2.13
CA PRO A 177 -5.12 -19.06 3.48
C PRO A 177 -3.72 -19.07 4.08
N ARG A 178 -2.68 -19.04 3.22
CA ARG A 178 -1.27 -18.95 3.62
C ARG A 178 -0.50 -18.10 2.60
N PRO A 179 0.47 -17.27 3.06
CA PRO A 179 1.34 -16.55 2.15
C PRO A 179 2.35 -17.49 1.49
N SER A 180 2.88 -17.09 0.34
CA SER A 180 3.93 -17.85 -0.37
C SER A 180 5.30 -17.69 0.28
N PHE A 181 5.52 -16.56 0.96
CA PHE A 181 6.73 -16.25 1.70
C PHE A 181 6.36 -15.49 2.97
N HIS A 182 6.93 -15.87 4.10
CA HIS A 182 6.73 -15.16 5.35
C HIS A 182 7.88 -15.44 6.33
N THR A 183 8.65 -14.41 6.66
CA THR A 183 9.77 -14.55 7.60
C THR A 183 9.95 -13.32 8.48
N ALA A 184 10.59 -13.51 9.64
CA ALA A 184 11.09 -12.39 10.42
C ALA A 184 12.27 -11.74 9.69
N LEU A 185 12.37 -10.41 9.73
CA LEU A 185 13.47 -9.73 9.04
C LEU A 185 14.82 -10.02 9.69
N SER A 186 14.86 -10.46 10.95
CA SER A 186 16.06 -10.93 11.66
C SER A 186 16.50 -12.36 11.29
N ASP A 187 15.67 -13.12 10.57
CA ASP A 187 15.99 -14.48 10.15
C ASP A 187 16.92 -14.48 8.92
N ALA A 188 17.83 -15.46 8.83
CA ALA A 188 18.75 -15.61 7.69
C ALA A 188 18.02 -15.77 6.34
N THR A 189 16.79 -16.29 6.35
CA THR A 189 15.91 -16.39 5.18
C THR A 189 15.64 -15.00 4.55
N ALA A 190 15.73 -13.92 5.33
CA ALA A 190 15.54 -12.55 4.83
C ALA A 190 16.83 -11.93 4.26
N ASP A 191 18.01 -12.52 4.46
CA ASP A 191 19.30 -11.87 4.16
C ASP A 191 19.41 -11.44 2.70
N ALA A 192 19.15 -12.36 1.77
CA ALA A 192 19.29 -12.08 0.35
C ALA A 192 18.42 -10.89 -0.09
N VAL A 193 17.16 -10.84 0.34
CA VAL A 193 16.23 -9.77 -0.04
C VAL A 193 16.54 -8.45 0.66
N VAL A 194 16.97 -8.49 1.93
CA VAL A 194 17.39 -7.30 2.69
C VAL A 194 18.65 -6.69 2.06
N LEU A 195 19.67 -7.51 1.78
CA LEU A 195 20.92 -7.03 1.18
C LEU A 195 20.70 -6.49 -0.24
N VAL A 196 19.85 -7.14 -1.05
CA VAL A 196 19.47 -6.60 -2.36
C VAL A 196 18.76 -5.26 -2.23
N ALA A 197 17.80 -5.13 -1.31
CA ALA A 197 17.11 -3.87 -1.09
C ALA A 197 18.05 -2.76 -0.59
N ALA A 198 18.89 -3.07 0.39
CA ALA A 198 19.90 -2.16 0.94
C ALA A 198 20.84 -1.64 -0.16
N ARG A 199 21.41 -2.53 -0.98
CA ARG A 199 22.27 -2.14 -2.10
C ARG A 199 21.55 -1.30 -3.14
N ARG A 200 20.34 -1.71 -3.57
CA ARG A 200 19.59 -0.99 -4.62
C ARG A 200 19.12 0.39 -4.19
N LEU A 201 18.78 0.56 -2.91
CA LEU A 201 18.23 1.80 -2.38
C LEU A 201 19.29 2.69 -1.70
N GLY A 202 20.51 2.17 -1.52
CA GLY A 202 21.56 2.83 -0.73
C GLY A 202 21.13 3.02 0.72
N PHE A 203 20.49 2.01 1.32
CA PHE A 203 20.11 2.00 2.73
C PHE A 203 21.14 1.20 3.53
N ALA A 204 21.43 1.62 4.76
CA ALA A 204 22.20 0.79 5.68
C ALA A 204 21.33 -0.34 6.25
N VAL A 205 21.96 -1.36 6.82
CA VAL A 205 21.29 -2.46 7.52
C VAL A 205 21.70 -2.40 8.98
N LEU A 206 20.71 -2.49 9.89
CA LEU A 206 20.96 -2.58 11.32
C LEU A 206 20.57 -3.98 11.82
N GLY A 207 21.51 -4.62 12.51
CA GLY A 207 21.40 -6.01 12.94
C GLY A 207 22.03 -7.02 11.99
N ASP A 208 23.02 -6.62 11.18
CA ASP A 208 24.04 -7.58 10.72
C ASP A 208 24.91 -7.99 11.93
N PRO A 209 25.38 -9.25 12.01
CA PRO A 209 26.38 -9.65 13.00
C PRO A 209 27.64 -8.79 12.95
#